data_AF-A0A522XAZ4-F1
#
_entry.id   AF-A0A522XAZ4-F1
#
_cell.length_a   1.000
_cell.length_b   1.000
_cell.length_c   1.000
_cell.angle_alpha   90.00
_cell.angle_beta   90.00
_cell.angle_gamma   90.00
#
_symmetry.space_group_name_H-M   'P 1'
#
loop_
_entity.id
_entity.type
_entity.pdbx_description
1 polymer ?
#
loop_
_entity_poly.entity_id
_entity_poly.type
_entity_poly.pdbx_seq_one_letter_code
_entity_poly.pdbx_strand_id
1 'polypeptide(L)'
;MPPSLQRLIQLAQALENSLQQGQSPLDFDQIEQPFQLIATGIEVWEQLYPPEILRQLAQTDPDTLDAWAIALSQTLEQQLALLNTWIPHLSSLPVPQTLQQKLQSYYQDIATISREKSQLLDSASTLLSREQELRRHGQELDQLKQTCQRLNRMEAELRTTDLGQLQQQNQERSQALTPEYEQLQTLEREKAQLDADYAAIQQQRQGLEAEIQRLRSRRQQQDQQTATSSQDLIQLSQAERQRLSDLLASVLDDLEQERQDYQQVNGELQGAIAQFNQYQEQTEAIRSHLQQHYQHNADLSQRLPVNRQTIDPLLNQIRQQLQQIDQELAMAQQHHAESQRKQSFNFSS
;
A
#
# COMPACT_ATOMS: atom_id res chain seq x y z
N MET A 1 -7.72 -16.75 93.41
CA MET A 1 -7.50 -18.21 93.50
C MET A 1 -8.61 -18.79 94.38
N PRO A 2 -9.12 -19.98 94.06
CA PRO A 2 -10.00 -20.73 94.95
C PRO A 2 -9.29 -21.00 96.29
N PRO A 3 -10.00 -20.95 97.43
CA PRO A 3 -9.43 -21.19 98.75
C PRO A 3 -8.87 -22.61 98.90
N SER A 4 -9.43 -23.59 98.18
CA SER A 4 -8.95 -24.98 98.12
C SER A 4 -7.58 -25.10 97.43
N LEU A 5 -7.34 -24.35 96.34
CA LEU A 5 -6.04 -24.34 95.64
C LEU A 5 -4.94 -23.75 96.53
N GLN A 6 -5.25 -22.70 97.30
CA GLN A 6 -4.29 -22.13 98.26
C GLN A 6 -3.99 -23.10 99.40
N ARG A 7 -5.01 -23.81 99.91
CA ARG A 7 -4.84 -24.85 100.91
C ARG A 7 -4.00 -26.03 100.41
N LEU A 8 -4.20 -26.44 99.15
CA LEU A 8 -3.42 -27.51 98.52
C LEU A 8 -1.93 -27.13 98.42
N ILE A 9 -1.63 -25.91 97.99
CA ILE A 9 -0.26 -25.40 97.91
C ILE A 9 0.38 -25.34 99.31
N GLN A 10 -0.34 -24.86 100.32
CA GLN A 10 0.16 -24.80 101.70
C GLN A 10 0.45 -26.18 102.29
N LEU A 11 -0.44 -27.16 102.05
CA LEU A 11 -0.24 -28.54 102.48
C LEU A 11 0.94 -29.20 101.77
N ALA A 12 1.09 -28.99 100.46
CA ALA A 12 2.23 -29.51 99.70
C ALA A 12 3.56 -28.93 100.21
N GLN A 13 3.61 -27.62 100.46
CA GLN A 13 4.80 -26.95 101.01
C GLN A 13 5.10 -27.40 102.45
N ALA A 14 4.08 -27.60 103.29
CA ALA A 14 4.27 -28.10 104.64
C ALA A 14 4.87 -29.51 104.66
N LEU A 15 4.41 -30.38 103.74
CA LEU A 15 4.89 -31.76 103.60
C LEU A 15 6.31 -31.81 103.01
N GLU A 16 6.63 -30.93 102.06
CA GLU A 16 7.99 -30.79 101.55
C GLU A 16 8.97 -30.29 102.63
N ASN A 17 8.56 -29.29 103.42
CA ASN A 17 9.37 -28.74 104.50
C ASN A 17 9.61 -29.75 105.64
N SER A 18 8.62 -30.59 105.99
CA SER A 18 8.79 -31.62 107.02
C SER A 18 9.77 -32.71 106.58
N LEU A 19 9.69 -33.14 105.31
CA LEU A 19 10.64 -34.10 104.71
C LEU A 19 12.07 -33.52 104.65
N GLN A 20 12.24 -32.25 104.29
CA GLN A 20 13.55 -31.59 104.25
C GLN A 20 14.18 -31.41 105.64
N GLN A 21 13.35 -31.28 106.69
CA GLN A 21 13.79 -31.17 108.08
C GLN A 21 14.07 -32.54 108.73
N GLY A 22 13.97 -33.63 107.97
CA GLY A 22 14.28 -34.99 108.45
C GLY A 22 13.22 -35.58 109.38
N GLN A 23 12.01 -35.01 109.42
CA GLN A 23 10.89 -35.56 110.18
C GLN A 23 10.34 -36.80 109.47
N SER A 24 9.95 -37.81 110.26
CA SER A 24 9.50 -39.07 109.69
C SER A 24 8.03 -38.93 109.27
N PRO A 25 7.65 -39.32 108.04
CA PRO A 25 6.25 -39.35 107.63
C PRO A 25 5.40 -40.38 108.41
N LEU A 26 6.04 -41.14 109.31
CA LEU A 26 5.40 -42.08 110.23
C LEU A 26 5.03 -41.45 111.58
N ASP A 27 5.39 -40.17 111.81
CA ASP A 27 5.01 -39.45 113.02
C ASP A 27 3.49 -39.24 113.04
N PHE A 28 2.86 -39.53 114.19
CA PHE A 28 1.40 -39.57 114.35
C PHE A 28 0.72 -38.26 113.91
N ASP A 29 1.34 -37.12 114.19
CA ASP A 29 0.79 -35.80 113.83
C ASP A 29 0.91 -35.47 112.33
N GLN A 30 1.71 -36.24 111.58
CA GLN A 30 2.03 -35.97 110.18
C GLN A 30 1.50 -37.03 109.21
N ILE A 31 1.12 -38.21 109.72
CA ILE A 31 0.63 -39.34 108.91
C ILE A 31 -0.63 -39.02 108.09
N GLU A 32 -1.43 -38.05 108.52
CA GLU A 32 -2.64 -37.61 107.82
C GLU A 32 -2.37 -36.65 106.66
N GLN A 33 -1.23 -35.95 106.66
CA GLN A 33 -0.95 -34.86 105.72
C GLN A 33 -1.02 -35.30 104.24
N PRO A 34 -0.49 -36.48 103.83
CA PRO A 34 -0.64 -36.96 102.46
C PRO A 34 -2.10 -37.19 102.06
N PHE A 35 -2.94 -37.66 102.98
CA PHE A 35 -4.37 -37.91 102.73
C PHE A 35 -5.17 -36.61 102.66
N GLN A 36 -4.85 -35.63 103.51
CA GLN A 36 -5.45 -34.30 103.47
C GLN A 36 -5.13 -33.57 102.15
N LEU A 37 -3.93 -33.80 101.60
CA LEU A 37 -3.53 -33.26 100.29
C LEU A 37 -4.40 -33.85 99.15
N ILE A 38 -4.64 -35.16 99.17
CA ILE A 38 -5.54 -35.83 98.20
C ILE A 38 -6.97 -35.30 98.33
N ALA A 39 -7.51 -35.21 99.55
CA ALA A 39 -8.86 -34.71 99.80
C ALA A 39 -9.03 -33.27 99.29
N THR A 40 -8.05 -32.40 99.57
CA THR A 40 -8.05 -31.01 99.06
C THR A 40 -7.92 -30.97 97.54
N GLY A 41 -7.20 -31.91 96.92
CA GLY A 41 -7.10 -32.04 95.47
C GLY A 41 -8.44 -32.37 94.80
N ILE A 42 -9.24 -33.24 95.41
CA ILE A 42 -10.59 -33.55 94.93
C ILE A 42 -11.50 -32.33 95.03
N GLU A 43 -11.45 -31.58 96.15
CA GLU A 43 -12.20 -30.32 96.31
C GLU A 43 -11.83 -29.28 95.23
N VAL A 44 -10.56 -29.22 94.83
CA VAL A 44 -10.10 -28.37 93.74
C VAL A 44 -10.72 -28.81 92.40
N TRP A 45 -10.78 -30.11 92.12
CA TRP A 45 -11.39 -30.63 90.90
C TRP A 45 -12.87 -30.33 90.82
N GLU A 46 -13.62 -30.48 91.91
CA GLU A 46 -15.04 -30.14 91.98
C GLU A 46 -15.29 -28.64 91.71
N GLN A 47 -14.38 -27.77 92.16
CA GLN A 47 -14.48 -26.33 91.93
C GLN A 47 -14.08 -25.90 90.52
N LEU A 48 -13.12 -26.59 89.90
CA LEU A 48 -12.69 -26.31 88.52
C LEU A 48 -13.65 -26.89 87.49
N TYR A 49 -14.31 -28.00 87.80
CA TYR A 49 -15.22 -28.71 86.89
C TYR A 49 -16.62 -28.90 87.51
N PRO A 50 -17.35 -27.81 87.85
CA PRO A 50 -18.73 -27.89 88.28
C PRO A 50 -19.63 -28.45 87.16
N PRO A 51 -20.79 -29.04 87.51
CA PRO A 51 -21.66 -29.72 86.56
C PRO A 51 -22.14 -28.84 85.40
N GLU A 52 -22.23 -27.52 85.61
CA GLU A 52 -22.57 -26.56 84.57
C GLU A 52 -21.47 -26.46 83.49
N ILE A 53 -20.19 -26.45 83.90
CA ILE A 53 -19.06 -26.39 82.97
C ILE A 53 -18.95 -27.71 82.20
N LEU A 54 -19.15 -28.85 82.85
CA LEU A 54 -19.17 -30.16 82.17
C LEU A 54 -20.33 -30.26 81.15
N ARG A 55 -21.50 -29.69 81.47
CA ARG A 55 -22.63 -29.61 80.52
C ARG A 55 -22.36 -28.69 79.34
N GLN A 56 -21.66 -27.58 79.56
CA GLN A 56 -21.23 -26.69 78.48
C GLN A 56 -20.22 -27.40 77.57
N LEU A 57 -19.23 -28.06 78.14
CA LEU A 57 -18.25 -28.86 77.39
C LEU A 57 -18.92 -29.95 76.55
N ALA A 58 -19.94 -30.64 77.08
CA ALA A 58 -20.70 -31.64 76.31
C ALA A 58 -21.37 -31.07 75.04
N GLN A 59 -21.65 -29.76 75.01
CA GLN A 59 -22.30 -29.10 73.88
C GLN A 59 -21.30 -28.42 72.95
N THR A 60 -20.18 -27.92 73.47
CA THR A 60 -19.20 -27.13 72.70
C THR A 60 -18.00 -27.93 72.24
N ASP A 61 -17.52 -28.88 73.03
CA ASP A 61 -16.30 -29.64 72.78
C ASP A 61 -16.35 -31.02 73.46
N PRO A 62 -17.07 -31.99 72.86
CA PRO A 62 -17.28 -33.31 73.45
C PRO A 62 -15.98 -34.10 73.59
N ASP A 63 -14.99 -33.90 72.72
CA ASP A 63 -13.70 -34.60 72.75
C ASP A 63 -12.92 -34.26 74.03
N THR A 64 -13.00 -33.01 74.49
CA THR A 64 -12.38 -32.58 75.76
C THR A 64 -13.09 -33.17 76.98
N LEU A 65 -14.42 -33.36 76.92
CA LEU A 65 -15.16 -34.03 77.98
C LEU A 65 -14.80 -35.52 78.07
N ASP A 66 -14.64 -36.18 76.93
CA ASP A 66 -14.18 -37.57 76.86
C ASP A 66 -12.75 -37.71 77.42
N ALA A 67 -11.85 -36.79 77.07
CA ALA A 67 -10.50 -36.76 77.63
C ALA A 67 -10.50 -36.56 79.16
N TRP A 68 -11.39 -35.72 79.69
CA TRP A 68 -11.55 -35.54 81.14
C TRP A 68 -12.08 -36.82 81.82
N ALA A 69 -13.07 -37.49 81.21
CA ALA A 69 -13.61 -38.75 81.74
C ALA A 69 -12.54 -39.86 81.76
N ILE A 70 -11.72 -39.92 80.72
CA ILE A 70 -10.57 -40.84 80.64
C ILE A 70 -9.51 -40.53 81.71
N ALA A 71 -9.18 -39.25 81.92
CA ALA A 71 -8.21 -38.86 82.95
C ALA A 71 -8.70 -39.22 84.37
N LEU A 72 -10.00 -39.05 84.64
CA LEU A 72 -10.61 -39.42 85.91
C LEU A 72 -10.63 -40.94 86.11
N SER A 73 -10.98 -41.71 85.07
CA SER A 73 -10.94 -43.18 85.16
C SER A 73 -9.52 -43.70 85.39
N GLN A 74 -8.53 -43.17 84.68
CA GLN A 74 -7.12 -43.50 84.89
C GLN A 74 -6.63 -43.18 86.31
N THR A 75 -7.07 -42.05 86.88
CA THR A 75 -6.72 -41.69 88.27
C THR A 75 -7.29 -42.71 89.27
N LEU A 76 -8.56 -43.12 89.10
CA LEU A 76 -9.18 -44.13 89.96
C LEU A 76 -8.50 -45.50 89.82
N GLU A 77 -8.12 -45.89 88.61
CA GLU A 77 -7.36 -47.11 88.36
C GLU A 77 -5.99 -47.09 89.04
N GLN A 78 -5.27 -45.96 89.00
CA GLN A 78 -3.99 -45.80 89.70
C GLN A 78 -4.16 -45.91 91.22
N GLN A 79 -5.22 -45.31 91.79
CA GLN A 79 -5.54 -45.44 93.22
C GLN A 79 -5.86 -46.90 93.59
N LEU A 80 -6.63 -47.60 92.77
CA LEU A 80 -6.90 -49.03 92.92
C LEU A 80 -5.62 -49.88 92.82
N ALA A 81 -4.72 -49.56 91.89
CA ALA A 81 -3.44 -50.24 91.74
C ALA A 81 -2.54 -50.07 92.98
N LEU A 82 -2.45 -48.86 93.52
CA LEU A 82 -1.72 -48.60 94.77
C LEU A 82 -2.32 -49.39 95.93
N LEU A 83 -3.64 -49.38 96.09
CA LEU A 83 -4.32 -50.18 97.11
C LEU A 83 -4.03 -51.68 96.94
N ASN A 84 -4.04 -52.19 95.70
CA ASN A 84 -3.68 -53.58 95.40
C ASN A 84 -2.25 -53.94 95.82
N THR A 85 -1.30 -53.00 95.74
CA THR A 85 0.06 -53.22 96.26
C THR A 85 0.11 -53.21 97.79
N TRP A 86 -0.71 -52.40 98.46
CA TRP A 86 -0.67 -52.25 99.91
C TRP A 86 -1.45 -53.33 100.66
N ILE A 87 -2.56 -53.84 100.10
CA ILE A 87 -3.42 -54.85 100.73
C ILE A 87 -2.67 -56.09 101.23
N PRO A 88 -1.75 -56.72 100.47
CA PRO A 88 -0.97 -57.87 100.94
C PRO A 88 -0.05 -57.54 102.12
N HIS A 89 0.41 -56.29 102.22
CA HIS A 89 1.26 -55.82 103.32
C HIS A 89 0.43 -55.43 104.54
N LEU A 90 -0.75 -54.83 104.35
CA LEU A 90 -1.68 -54.50 105.43
C LEU A 90 -2.33 -55.74 106.06
N SER A 91 -2.52 -56.80 105.29
CA SER A 91 -3.06 -58.08 105.79
C SER A 91 -2.05 -58.90 106.59
N SER A 92 -0.75 -58.64 106.43
CA SER A 92 0.32 -59.29 107.20
C SER A 92 0.73 -58.55 108.48
N LEU A 93 0.24 -57.31 108.68
CA LEU A 93 0.41 -56.56 109.92
C LEU A 93 -0.57 -57.04 111.01
N PRO A 94 -0.20 -57.00 112.30
CA PRO A 94 -1.06 -57.38 113.43
C PRO A 94 -2.11 -56.28 113.71
N VAL A 95 -2.99 -56.03 112.74
CA VAL A 95 -4.07 -55.04 112.80
C VAL A 95 -5.35 -55.70 113.32
N PRO A 96 -6.19 -55.00 114.11
CA PRO A 96 -7.50 -55.52 114.52
C PRO A 96 -8.34 -56.04 113.34
N GLN A 97 -8.95 -57.22 113.49
CA GLN A 97 -9.77 -57.87 112.45
C GLN A 97 -10.89 -56.98 111.89
N THR A 98 -11.44 -56.08 112.72
CA THR A 98 -12.47 -55.11 112.33
C THR A 98 -12.00 -54.12 111.28
N LEU A 99 -10.73 -53.71 111.31
CA LEU A 99 -10.15 -52.79 110.32
C LEU A 99 -9.83 -53.53 109.02
N GLN A 100 -9.35 -54.77 109.09
CA GLN A 100 -9.12 -55.60 107.89
C GLN A 100 -10.42 -55.83 107.10
N GLN A 101 -11.52 -56.14 107.79
CA GLN A 101 -12.84 -56.29 107.16
C GLN A 101 -13.33 -54.99 106.50
N LYS A 102 -13.16 -53.85 107.17
CA LYS A 102 -13.53 -52.54 106.60
C LYS A 102 -12.69 -52.16 105.37
N LEU A 103 -11.38 -52.43 105.40
CA LEU A 103 -10.51 -52.19 104.25
C LEU A 103 -10.90 -53.05 103.05
N GLN A 104 -11.25 -54.31 103.29
CA GLN A 104 -11.71 -55.22 102.23
C GLN A 104 -13.07 -54.81 101.67
N SER A 105 -14.00 -54.34 102.51
CA SER A 105 -15.29 -53.83 102.03
C SER A 105 -15.11 -52.56 101.18
N TYR A 106 -14.32 -51.59 101.66
CA TYR A 106 -14.06 -50.37 100.89
C TYR A 106 -13.38 -50.64 99.55
N TYR A 107 -12.47 -51.61 99.50
CA TYR A 107 -11.87 -52.03 98.24
C TYR A 107 -12.92 -52.58 97.25
N GLN A 108 -13.81 -53.45 97.73
CA GLN A 108 -14.90 -54.00 96.90
C GLN A 108 -15.86 -52.90 96.42
N ASP A 109 -16.19 -51.94 97.28
CA ASP A 109 -17.04 -50.81 96.94
C ASP A 109 -16.39 -49.95 95.84
N ILE A 110 -15.11 -49.58 95.98
CA ILE A 110 -14.39 -48.75 94.98
C ILE A 110 -14.27 -49.50 93.65
N ALA A 111 -13.95 -50.80 93.67
CA ALA A 111 -13.86 -51.62 92.46
C ALA A 111 -15.22 -51.72 91.74
N THR A 112 -16.32 -51.83 92.51
CA THR A 112 -17.68 -51.90 91.97
C THR A 112 -18.08 -50.56 91.36
N ILE A 113 -17.86 -49.45 92.07
CA ILE A 113 -18.13 -48.08 91.58
C ILE A 113 -17.35 -47.78 90.30
N SER A 114 -16.08 -48.19 90.22
CA SER A 114 -15.26 -48.01 89.03
C SER A 114 -15.87 -48.73 87.81
N ARG A 115 -16.31 -49.98 88.01
CA ARG A 115 -16.90 -50.80 86.94
C ARG A 115 -18.28 -50.29 86.50
N GLU A 116 -19.12 -49.87 87.45
CA GLU A 116 -20.43 -49.31 87.13
C GLU A 116 -20.31 -47.99 86.35
N LYS A 117 -19.36 -47.12 86.74
CA LYS A 117 -19.11 -45.86 86.03
C LYS A 117 -18.60 -46.07 84.61
N SER A 118 -17.69 -47.03 84.39
CA SER A 118 -17.23 -47.32 83.02
C SER A 118 -18.37 -47.83 82.14
N GLN A 119 -19.20 -48.73 82.66
CA GLN A 119 -20.38 -49.22 81.94
C GLN A 119 -21.40 -48.12 81.62
N LEU A 120 -21.59 -47.16 82.54
CA LEU A 120 -22.45 -46.01 82.30
C LEU A 120 -21.90 -45.12 81.18
N LEU A 121 -20.59 -44.83 81.17
CA LEU A 121 -19.95 -44.06 80.09
C LEU A 121 -20.08 -44.75 78.73
N ASP A 122 -19.85 -46.07 78.68
CA ASP A 122 -20.04 -46.86 77.46
C ASP A 122 -21.51 -46.83 77.00
N SER A 123 -22.47 -46.97 77.92
CA SER A 123 -23.89 -46.89 77.57
C SER A 123 -24.30 -45.50 77.07
N ALA A 124 -23.77 -44.42 77.66
CA ALA A 124 -24.06 -43.06 77.25
C ALA A 124 -23.55 -42.75 75.84
N SER A 125 -22.35 -43.22 75.49
CA SER A 125 -21.81 -43.04 74.13
C SER A 125 -22.65 -43.76 73.08
N THR A 126 -23.13 -44.97 73.36
CA THR A 126 -24.04 -45.70 72.44
C THR A 126 -25.41 -45.04 72.29
N LEU A 127 -25.92 -44.41 73.35
CA LEU A 127 -27.20 -43.69 73.28
C LEU A 127 -27.07 -42.40 72.46
N LEU A 128 -25.96 -41.68 72.62
CA LEU A 128 -25.67 -40.48 71.85
C LEU A 128 -25.52 -40.78 70.36
N SER A 129 -24.81 -41.85 69.99
CA SER A 129 -24.67 -42.24 68.58
C SER A 129 -26.02 -42.59 67.95
N ARG A 130 -26.87 -43.32 68.69
CA ARG A 130 -28.21 -43.68 68.24
C ARG A 130 -29.12 -42.46 68.09
N GLU A 131 -29.00 -41.46 68.95
CA GLU A 131 -29.72 -40.19 68.81
C GLU A 131 -29.30 -39.45 67.53
N GLN A 132 -27.99 -39.41 67.24
CA GLN A 132 -27.48 -38.79 66.01
C GLN A 132 -27.99 -39.50 64.75
N GLU A 133 -28.04 -40.82 64.74
CA GLU A 133 -28.64 -41.60 63.64
C GLU A 133 -30.12 -41.27 63.44
N LEU A 134 -30.91 -41.20 64.53
CA LEU A 134 -32.32 -40.81 64.46
C LEU A 134 -32.50 -39.39 63.91
N ARG A 135 -31.63 -38.44 64.27
CA ARG A 135 -31.66 -37.08 63.70
C ARG A 135 -31.37 -37.09 62.20
N ARG A 136 -30.42 -37.91 61.73
CA ARG A 136 -30.13 -38.06 60.29
C ARG A 136 -31.33 -38.63 59.54
N HIS A 137 -31.94 -39.70 60.03
CA HIS A 137 -33.15 -40.27 59.42
C HIS A 137 -34.34 -39.30 59.42
N GLY A 138 -34.48 -38.47 60.47
CA GLY A 138 -35.47 -37.40 60.48
C GLY A 138 -35.29 -36.40 59.33
N GLN A 139 -34.05 -35.97 59.08
CA GLN A 139 -33.73 -35.07 57.96
C GLN A 139 -34.00 -35.71 56.59
N GLU A 140 -33.63 -36.98 56.41
CA GLU A 140 -33.91 -37.74 55.18
C GLU A 140 -35.41 -37.83 54.90
N LEU A 141 -36.21 -38.07 55.93
CA LEU A 141 -37.67 -38.16 55.82
C LEU A 141 -38.30 -36.81 55.43
N ASP A 142 -37.79 -35.70 55.97
CA ASP A 142 -38.23 -34.37 55.58
C ASP A 142 -37.86 -34.03 54.14
N GLN A 143 -36.67 -34.43 53.68
CA GLN A 143 -36.28 -34.30 52.27
C GLN A 143 -37.24 -35.10 51.37
N LEU A 144 -37.50 -36.38 51.70
CA LEU A 144 -38.42 -37.23 50.94
C LEU A 144 -39.82 -36.62 50.84
N LYS A 145 -40.34 -36.03 51.92
CA LYS A 145 -41.62 -35.31 51.90
C LYS A 145 -41.62 -34.14 50.90
N GLN A 146 -40.54 -33.35 50.84
CA GLN A 146 -40.42 -32.26 49.88
C GLN A 146 -40.37 -32.79 48.44
N THR A 147 -39.66 -33.88 48.19
CA THR A 147 -39.60 -34.51 46.86
C THR A 147 -40.97 -34.99 46.41
N CYS A 148 -41.74 -35.64 47.29
CA CYS A 148 -43.12 -36.03 47.00
C CYS A 148 -44.02 -34.84 46.65
N GLN A 149 -43.91 -33.73 47.40
CA GLN A 149 -44.68 -32.52 47.08
C GLN A 149 -44.32 -31.96 45.70
N ARG A 150 -43.03 -31.97 45.33
CA ARG A 150 -42.57 -31.51 44.01
C ARG A 150 -43.08 -32.42 42.90
N LEU A 151 -43.02 -33.74 43.09
CA LEU A 151 -43.55 -34.71 42.12
C LEU A 151 -45.05 -34.51 41.91
N ASN A 152 -45.83 -34.31 42.97
CA ASN A 152 -47.26 -34.04 42.87
C ASN A 152 -47.57 -32.74 42.11
N ARG A 153 -46.76 -31.69 42.27
CA ARG A 153 -46.88 -30.46 41.48
C ARG A 153 -46.62 -30.71 40.00
N MET A 154 -45.52 -31.41 39.67
CA MET A 154 -45.21 -31.77 38.29
C MET A 154 -46.28 -32.65 37.66
N GLU A 155 -46.87 -33.58 38.42
CA GLU A 155 -47.99 -34.39 37.94
C GLU A 155 -49.23 -33.53 37.65
N ALA A 156 -49.55 -32.57 38.53
CA ALA A 156 -50.64 -31.62 38.29
C ALA A 156 -50.39 -30.77 37.03
N GLU A 157 -49.18 -30.24 36.86
CA GLU A 157 -48.77 -29.47 35.68
C GLU A 157 -48.89 -30.31 34.40
N LEU A 158 -48.40 -31.55 34.41
CA LEU A 158 -48.51 -32.49 33.29
C LEU A 158 -49.97 -32.82 32.94
N ARG A 159 -50.85 -32.96 33.94
CA ARG A 159 -52.28 -33.20 33.70
C ARG A 159 -52.97 -31.99 33.07
N THR A 160 -52.53 -30.78 33.38
CA THR A 160 -53.09 -29.54 32.81
C THR A 160 -52.44 -29.13 31.48
N THR A 161 -51.24 -29.65 31.18
CA THR A 161 -50.49 -29.30 29.98
C THR A 161 -50.87 -30.25 28.85
N ASP A 162 -51.52 -29.73 27.81
CA ASP A 162 -51.79 -30.49 26.60
C ASP A 162 -50.52 -30.58 25.74
N LEU A 163 -49.73 -31.63 25.99
CA LEU A 163 -48.50 -31.92 25.23
C LEU A 163 -48.79 -32.12 23.74
N GLY A 164 -50.00 -32.57 23.38
CA GLY A 164 -50.43 -32.74 21.99
C GLY A 164 -50.54 -31.38 21.29
N GLN A 165 -51.20 -30.41 21.90
CA GLN A 165 -51.27 -29.04 21.38
C GLN A 165 -49.89 -28.40 21.22
N LEU A 166 -49.00 -28.56 22.20
CA LEU A 166 -47.65 -27.97 22.12
C LEU A 166 -46.82 -28.60 21.00
N GLN A 167 -46.88 -29.93 20.83
CA GLN A 167 -46.21 -30.62 19.73
C GLN A 167 -46.77 -30.19 18.38
N GLN A 168 -48.09 -30.05 18.28
CA GLN A 168 -48.74 -29.60 17.05
C GLN A 168 -48.35 -28.16 16.70
N GLN A 169 -48.40 -27.24 17.66
CA GLN A 169 -47.95 -25.85 17.45
C GLN A 169 -46.48 -25.76 17.05
N ASN A 170 -45.63 -26.62 17.59
CA ASN A 170 -44.21 -26.67 17.24
C ASN A 170 -44.02 -27.17 15.80
N GLN A 171 -44.73 -28.22 15.40
CA GLN A 171 -44.73 -28.72 14.03
C GLN A 171 -45.26 -27.67 13.04
N GLU A 172 -46.38 -27.01 13.35
CA GLU A 172 -46.96 -25.95 12.52
C GLU A 172 -45.97 -24.79 12.31
N ARG A 173 -45.32 -24.33 13.38
CA ARG A 173 -44.27 -23.30 13.28
C ARG A 173 -43.05 -23.78 12.50
N SER A 174 -42.62 -25.02 12.70
CA SER A 174 -41.50 -25.58 11.95
C SER A 174 -41.82 -25.66 10.46
N GLN A 175 -43.04 -26.06 10.09
CA GLN A 175 -43.48 -26.11 8.70
C GLN A 175 -43.61 -24.73 8.08
N ALA A 176 -44.03 -23.72 8.86
CA ALA A 176 -44.10 -22.33 8.41
C ALA A 176 -42.71 -21.70 8.19
N LEU A 177 -41.70 -22.12 8.96
CA LEU A 177 -40.33 -21.60 8.85
C LEU A 177 -39.57 -22.18 7.64
N THR A 178 -39.87 -23.40 7.21
CA THR A 178 -39.21 -24.04 6.06
C THR A 178 -39.22 -23.18 4.78
N PRO A 179 -40.36 -22.63 4.32
CA PRO A 179 -40.36 -21.78 3.13
C PRO A 179 -39.61 -20.46 3.32
N GLU A 180 -39.58 -19.89 4.53
CA GLU A 180 -38.80 -18.68 4.82
C GLU A 180 -37.29 -18.96 4.70
N TYR A 181 -36.82 -20.13 5.15
CA TYR A 181 -35.44 -20.58 4.98
C TYR A 181 -35.07 -20.78 3.50
N GLU A 182 -35.97 -21.38 2.71
CA GLU A 182 -35.76 -21.55 1.27
C GLU A 182 -35.68 -20.21 0.55
N GLN A 183 -36.57 -19.26 0.89
CA GLN A 183 -36.54 -17.89 0.35
C GLN A 183 -35.24 -17.16 0.71
N LEU A 184 -34.77 -17.29 1.96
CA LEU A 184 -33.49 -16.73 2.38
C LEU A 184 -32.32 -17.29 1.56
N GLN A 185 -32.27 -18.61 1.33
CA GLN A 185 -31.24 -19.21 0.49
C GLN A 185 -31.30 -18.73 -0.96
N THR A 186 -32.50 -18.52 -1.52
CA THR A 186 -32.62 -17.96 -2.87
C THR A 186 -32.12 -16.52 -2.93
N LEU A 187 -32.47 -15.68 -1.95
CA LEU A 187 -32.01 -14.30 -1.86
C LEU A 187 -30.49 -14.21 -1.67
N GLU A 188 -29.88 -15.11 -0.88
CA GLU A 188 -28.43 -15.18 -0.72
C GLU A 188 -27.73 -15.54 -2.03
N ARG A 189 -28.28 -16.47 -2.81
CA ARG A 189 -27.75 -16.81 -4.15
C ARG A 189 -27.89 -15.65 -5.12
N GLU A 190 -29.05 -14.98 -5.15
CA GLU A 190 -29.26 -13.80 -5.99
C GLU A 190 -28.30 -12.67 -5.64
N LYS A 191 -28.08 -12.42 -4.33
CA LYS A 191 -27.11 -11.43 -3.87
C LYS A 191 -25.70 -11.78 -4.33
N ALA A 192 -25.27 -13.02 -4.17
CA ALA A 192 -23.94 -13.46 -4.62
C ALA A 192 -23.75 -13.28 -6.14
N GLN A 193 -24.82 -13.51 -6.91
CA GLN A 193 -24.79 -13.30 -8.35
C GLN A 193 -24.73 -11.82 -8.73
N LEU A 194 -25.49 -10.96 -8.06
CA LEU A 194 -25.41 -9.51 -8.25
C LEU A 194 -24.04 -8.95 -7.87
N ASP A 195 -23.41 -9.45 -6.81
CA ASP A 195 -22.06 -9.05 -6.40
C ASP A 195 -21.02 -9.44 -7.47
N ALA A 196 -21.16 -10.61 -8.08
CA ALA A 196 -20.31 -11.05 -9.19
C ALA A 196 -20.50 -10.18 -10.45
N ASP A 197 -21.75 -9.89 -10.82
CA ASP A 197 -22.06 -9.02 -11.95
C ASP A 197 -21.54 -7.60 -11.73
N TYR A 198 -21.69 -7.07 -10.51
CA TYR A 198 -21.14 -5.77 -10.14
C TYR A 198 -19.62 -5.72 -10.29
N ALA A 199 -18.91 -6.77 -9.82
CA ALA A 199 -17.46 -6.86 -9.98
C ALA A 199 -17.04 -6.90 -11.46
N ALA A 200 -17.75 -7.65 -12.30
CA ALA A 200 -17.50 -7.70 -13.74
C ALA A 200 -17.71 -6.33 -14.41
N ILE A 201 -18.80 -5.62 -14.07
CA ILE A 201 -19.07 -4.26 -14.57
C ILE A 201 -17.97 -3.29 -14.13
N GLN A 202 -17.49 -3.38 -12.88
CA GLN A 202 -16.40 -2.53 -12.40
C GLN A 202 -15.09 -2.77 -13.18
N GLN A 203 -14.74 -4.02 -13.45
CA GLN A 203 -13.58 -4.34 -14.29
C GLN A 203 -13.75 -3.80 -15.72
N GLN A 204 -14.94 -3.94 -16.30
CA GLN A 204 -15.23 -3.40 -17.63
C GLN A 204 -15.12 -1.86 -17.66
N ARG A 205 -15.62 -1.16 -16.63
CA ARG A 205 -15.49 0.29 -16.50
C ARG A 205 -14.02 0.73 -16.42
N GLN A 206 -13.21 0.05 -15.62
CA GLN A 206 -11.77 0.34 -15.53
C GLN A 206 -11.05 0.12 -16.86
N GLY A 207 -11.40 -0.97 -17.57
CA GLY A 207 -10.86 -1.24 -18.91
C GLY A 207 -11.21 -0.15 -19.92
N LEU A 208 -12.48 0.26 -19.98
CA LEU A 208 -12.94 1.35 -20.85
C LEU A 208 -12.29 2.69 -20.51
N GLU A 209 -12.11 2.99 -19.22
CA GLU A 209 -11.45 4.24 -18.79
C GLU A 209 -9.98 4.28 -19.24
N ALA A 210 -9.26 3.18 -19.09
CA ALA A 210 -7.88 3.06 -19.59
C ALA A 210 -7.80 3.20 -21.12
N GLU A 211 -8.76 2.64 -21.86
CA GLU A 211 -8.83 2.77 -23.31
C GLU A 211 -9.14 4.21 -23.76
N ILE A 212 -10.08 4.89 -23.08
CA ILE A 212 -10.34 6.32 -23.32
C ILE A 212 -9.09 7.15 -23.07
N GLN A 213 -8.33 6.90 -22.00
CA GLN A 213 -7.08 7.61 -21.73
C GLN A 213 -6.04 7.37 -22.84
N ARG A 214 -5.89 6.14 -23.32
CA ARG A 214 -5.00 5.81 -24.45
C ARG A 214 -5.42 6.51 -25.75
N LEU A 215 -6.72 6.54 -26.04
CA LEU A 215 -7.24 7.22 -27.23
C LEU A 215 -7.04 8.74 -27.14
N ARG A 216 -7.22 9.33 -25.95
CA ARG A 216 -6.97 10.75 -25.72
C ARG A 216 -5.50 11.11 -25.91
N SER A 217 -4.58 10.34 -25.34
CA SER A 217 -3.14 10.60 -25.50
C SER A 217 -2.69 10.43 -26.96
N ARG A 218 -3.19 9.39 -27.65
CA ARG A 218 -2.94 9.20 -29.08
C ARG A 218 -3.45 10.37 -29.92
N ARG A 219 -4.68 10.85 -29.67
CA ARG A 219 -5.24 12.01 -30.36
C ARG A 219 -4.37 13.25 -30.15
N GLN A 220 -3.98 13.52 -28.91
CA GLN A 220 -3.12 14.66 -28.58
C GLN A 220 -1.77 14.61 -29.30
N GLN A 221 -1.16 13.42 -29.41
CA GLN A 221 0.07 13.24 -30.19
C GLN A 221 -0.14 13.50 -31.68
N GLN A 222 -1.24 13.00 -32.25
CA GLN A 222 -1.58 13.26 -33.65
C GLN A 222 -1.81 14.74 -33.90
N ASP A 223 -2.56 15.43 -33.04
CA ASP A 223 -2.80 16.87 -33.14
C ASP A 223 -1.49 17.67 -33.10
N GLN A 224 -0.55 17.28 -32.22
CA GLN A 224 0.79 17.87 -32.17
C GLN A 224 1.57 17.63 -33.46
N GLN A 225 1.59 16.40 -33.97
CA GLN A 225 2.27 16.06 -35.24
C GLN A 225 1.69 16.81 -36.43
N THR A 226 0.36 16.96 -36.48
CA THR A 226 -0.32 17.73 -37.53
C THR A 226 0.03 19.21 -37.40
N ALA A 227 0.05 19.76 -36.18
CA ALA A 227 0.46 21.15 -35.96
C ALA A 227 1.91 21.41 -36.39
N THR A 228 2.85 20.53 -36.04
CA THR A 228 4.26 20.67 -36.47
C THR A 228 4.39 20.55 -37.98
N SER A 229 3.78 19.55 -38.61
CA SER A 229 3.83 19.39 -40.07
C SER A 229 3.19 20.58 -40.81
N SER A 230 2.11 21.15 -40.26
CA SER A 230 1.49 22.36 -40.82
C SER A 230 2.41 23.56 -40.71
N GLN A 231 3.12 23.74 -39.59
CA GLN A 231 4.12 24.78 -39.43
C GLN A 231 5.28 24.61 -40.41
N ASP A 232 5.79 23.39 -40.59
CA ASP A 232 6.86 23.08 -41.55
C ASP A 232 6.43 23.40 -43.00
N LEU A 233 5.20 23.03 -43.38
CA LEU A 233 4.66 23.35 -44.70
C LEU A 233 4.50 24.86 -44.93
N ILE A 234 4.05 25.60 -43.91
CA ILE A 234 3.96 27.06 -43.97
C ILE A 234 5.37 27.66 -44.19
N GLN A 235 6.36 27.21 -43.43
CA GLN A 235 7.74 27.68 -43.57
C GLN A 235 8.32 27.36 -44.96
N LEU A 236 8.12 26.14 -45.46
CA LEU A 236 8.55 25.74 -46.81
C LEU A 236 7.86 26.59 -47.89
N SER A 237 6.55 26.80 -47.76
CA SER A 237 5.80 27.64 -48.70
C SER A 237 6.27 29.09 -48.69
N GLN A 238 6.56 29.65 -47.51
CA GLN A 238 7.13 30.99 -47.38
C GLN A 238 8.54 31.08 -47.99
N ALA A 239 9.39 30.09 -47.75
CA ALA A 239 10.74 30.03 -48.32
C ALA A 239 10.70 29.94 -49.86
N GLU A 240 9.85 29.10 -50.42
CA GLU A 240 9.70 28.98 -51.87
C GLU A 240 9.10 30.26 -52.49
N ARG A 241 8.13 30.88 -51.81
CA ARG A 241 7.60 32.18 -52.23
C ARG A 241 8.68 33.26 -52.26
N GLN A 242 9.55 33.31 -51.26
CA GLN A 242 10.67 34.24 -51.23
C GLN A 242 11.63 33.96 -52.39
N ARG A 243 12.03 32.70 -52.59
CA ARG A 243 12.91 32.29 -53.68
C ARG A 243 12.36 32.66 -55.06
N LEU A 244 11.07 32.40 -55.29
CA LEU A 244 10.40 32.78 -56.54
C LEU A 244 10.31 34.29 -56.70
N SER A 245 10.08 35.03 -55.61
CA SER A 245 10.07 36.50 -55.63
C SER A 245 11.45 37.06 -55.99
N ASP A 246 12.53 36.50 -55.43
CA ASP A 246 13.90 36.92 -55.71
C ASP A 246 14.27 36.62 -57.18
N LEU A 247 13.86 35.45 -57.69
CA LEU A 247 14.04 35.09 -59.10
C LEU A 247 13.27 36.03 -60.04
N LEU A 248 12.01 36.34 -59.70
CA LEU A 248 11.19 37.30 -60.44
C LEU A 248 11.81 38.70 -60.45
N ALA A 249 12.34 39.15 -59.31
CA ALA A 249 13.03 40.44 -59.22
C ALA A 249 14.25 40.48 -60.14
N SER A 250 15.08 39.42 -60.16
CA SER A 250 16.22 39.31 -61.07
C SER A 250 15.79 39.36 -62.55
N VAL A 251 14.77 38.59 -62.93
CA VAL A 251 14.28 38.58 -64.32
C VAL A 251 13.71 39.93 -64.73
N LEU A 252 13.04 40.65 -63.82
CA LEU A 252 12.53 41.98 -64.09
C LEU A 252 13.67 43.00 -64.28
N ASP A 253 14.76 42.88 -63.51
CA ASP A 253 15.95 43.72 -63.66
C ASP A 253 16.64 43.47 -65.00
N ASP A 254 16.84 42.19 -65.37
CA ASP A 254 17.37 41.79 -66.67
C ASP A 254 16.53 42.36 -67.83
N LEU A 255 15.20 42.29 -67.71
CA LEU A 255 14.28 42.77 -68.75
C LEU A 255 14.22 44.30 -68.83
N GLU A 256 14.38 45.00 -67.70
CA GLU A 256 14.52 46.45 -67.69
C GLU A 256 15.85 46.88 -68.33
N GLN A 257 16.92 46.13 -68.10
CA GLN A 257 18.21 46.35 -68.76
C GLN A 257 18.14 46.11 -70.27
N GLU A 258 17.54 45.00 -70.72
CA GLU A 258 17.29 44.76 -72.16
C GLU A 258 16.44 45.89 -72.78
N ARG A 259 15.45 46.42 -72.05
CA ARG A 259 14.64 47.54 -72.52
C ARG A 259 15.48 48.81 -72.71
N GLN A 260 16.39 49.10 -71.77
CA GLN A 260 17.30 50.24 -71.86
C GLN A 260 18.28 50.08 -73.04
N ASP A 261 18.88 48.90 -73.19
CA ASP A 261 19.77 48.58 -74.31
C ASP A 261 19.05 48.73 -75.65
N TYR A 262 17.82 48.23 -75.76
CA TYR A 262 17.00 48.40 -76.97
C TYR A 262 16.71 49.87 -77.27
N GLN A 263 16.38 50.68 -76.25
CA GLN A 263 16.16 52.12 -76.42
C GLN A 263 17.43 52.83 -76.89
N GLN A 264 18.59 52.46 -76.36
CA GLN A 264 19.88 53.00 -76.76
C GLN A 264 20.18 52.65 -78.23
N VAL A 265 20.09 51.38 -78.60
CA VAL A 265 20.32 50.91 -79.98
C VAL A 265 19.37 51.59 -80.96
N ASN A 266 18.09 51.76 -80.59
CA ASN A 266 17.13 52.50 -81.41
C ASN A 266 17.51 53.98 -81.57
N GLY A 267 18.01 54.62 -80.50
CA GLY A 267 18.54 55.98 -80.55
C GLY A 267 19.76 56.11 -81.47
N GLU A 268 20.71 55.18 -81.37
CA GLU A 268 21.87 55.10 -82.26
C GLU A 268 21.45 54.89 -83.72
N LEU A 269 20.46 54.03 -83.98
CA LEU A 269 19.93 53.77 -85.31
C LEU A 269 19.24 55.02 -85.90
N GLN A 270 18.46 55.75 -85.12
CA GLN A 270 17.89 57.04 -85.54
C GLN A 270 18.98 58.07 -85.85
N GLY A 271 20.04 58.12 -85.03
CA GLY A 271 21.21 58.97 -85.28
C GLY A 271 21.94 58.61 -86.59
N ALA A 272 22.14 57.32 -86.84
CA ALA A 272 22.74 56.83 -88.09
C ALA A 272 21.87 57.14 -89.32
N ILE A 273 20.54 57.00 -89.21
CA ILE A 273 19.60 57.40 -90.28
C ILE A 273 19.72 58.91 -90.56
N ALA A 274 19.78 59.75 -89.53
CA ALA A 274 19.93 61.20 -89.70
C ALA A 274 21.25 61.55 -90.40
N GLN A 275 22.36 60.92 -89.99
CA GLN A 275 23.66 61.09 -90.66
C GLN A 275 23.61 60.62 -92.11
N PHE A 276 23.00 59.46 -92.39
CA PHE A 276 22.85 58.94 -93.76
C PHE A 276 22.06 59.91 -94.64
N ASN A 277 20.95 60.45 -94.15
CA ASN A 277 20.17 61.45 -94.87
C ASN A 277 20.99 62.72 -95.16
N GLN A 278 21.78 63.18 -94.17
CA GLN A 278 22.67 64.33 -94.36
C GLN A 278 23.76 64.06 -95.41
N TYR A 279 24.36 62.86 -95.39
CA TYR A 279 25.29 62.42 -96.44
C TYR A 279 24.62 62.37 -97.81
N GLN A 280 23.36 61.92 -97.89
CA GLN A 280 22.60 61.89 -99.14
C GLN A 280 22.35 63.31 -99.67
N GLU A 281 21.91 64.24 -98.82
CA GLU A 281 21.74 65.65 -99.19
C GLU A 281 23.05 66.28 -99.68
N GLN A 282 24.16 66.03 -98.98
CA GLN A 282 25.49 66.51 -99.39
C GLN A 282 25.91 65.92 -100.74
N THR A 283 25.62 64.65 -100.97
CA THR A 283 25.92 63.98 -102.24
C THR A 283 25.09 64.55 -103.38
N GLU A 284 23.81 64.83 -103.16
CA GLU A 284 22.94 65.51 -104.13
C GLU A 284 23.40 66.95 -104.40
N ALA A 285 23.82 67.68 -103.38
CA ALA A 285 24.39 69.02 -103.54
C ALA A 285 25.68 69.00 -104.38
N ILE A 286 26.60 68.07 -104.12
CA ILE A 286 27.83 67.89 -104.92
C ILE A 286 27.46 67.51 -106.36
N ARG A 287 26.51 66.59 -106.55
CA ARG A 287 26.03 66.19 -107.88
C ARG A 287 25.45 67.37 -108.65
N SER A 288 24.62 68.18 -108.00
CA SER A 288 24.06 69.42 -108.57
C SER A 288 25.16 70.41 -108.93
N HIS A 289 26.15 70.63 -108.05
CA HIS A 289 27.28 71.52 -108.30
C HIS A 289 28.14 71.03 -109.48
N LEU A 290 28.43 69.73 -109.56
CA LEU A 290 29.09 69.12 -110.71
C LEU A 290 28.29 69.33 -111.99
N GLN A 291 26.97 69.12 -111.95
CA GLN A 291 26.11 69.28 -113.11
C GLN A 291 26.07 70.73 -113.60
N GLN A 292 26.00 71.70 -112.68
CA GLN A 292 26.14 73.13 -112.98
C GLN A 292 27.52 73.44 -113.58
N HIS A 293 28.60 72.85 -113.04
CA HIS A 293 29.95 73.04 -113.54
C HIS A 293 30.13 72.46 -114.95
N TYR A 294 29.54 71.30 -115.24
CA TYR A 294 29.50 70.70 -116.58
C TYR A 294 28.72 71.57 -117.57
N GLN A 295 27.57 72.12 -117.18
CA GLN A 295 26.78 73.05 -117.99
C GLN A 295 27.55 74.35 -118.25
N HIS A 296 28.22 74.90 -117.23
CA HIS A 296 29.06 76.08 -117.37
C HIS A 296 30.26 75.85 -118.31
N ASN A 297 30.89 74.67 -118.25
CA ASN A 297 31.95 74.29 -119.18
C ASN A 297 31.44 74.12 -120.62
N ALA A 298 30.23 73.58 -120.78
CA ALA A 298 29.59 73.49 -122.09
C ALA A 298 29.33 74.90 -122.68
N ASP A 299 28.89 75.87 -121.87
CA ASP A 299 28.71 77.27 -122.30
C ASP A 299 30.04 77.98 -122.61
N LEU A 300 31.11 77.71 -121.86
CA LEU A 300 32.46 78.21 -122.14
C LEU A 300 33.02 77.66 -123.46
N SER A 301 32.71 76.40 -123.80
CA SER A 301 33.13 75.79 -125.06
C SER A 301 32.50 76.44 -126.30
N GLN A 302 31.35 77.10 -126.16
CA GLN A 302 30.71 77.85 -127.26
C GLN A 302 31.28 79.26 -127.47
N ARG A 303 32.10 79.79 -126.54
CA ARG A 303 32.57 81.19 -126.56
C ARG A 303 34.07 81.38 -126.81
N LEU A 304 34.80 80.32 -127.18
CA LEU A 304 36.20 80.42 -127.61
C LEU A 304 36.31 80.70 -129.13
N PRO A 305 36.98 81.80 -129.56
CA PRO A 305 37.22 82.09 -130.97
C PRO A 305 38.39 81.24 -131.48
N VAL A 306 38.09 80.10 -132.13
CA VAL A 306 39.08 79.36 -132.91
C VAL A 306 39.34 80.11 -134.21
N ASN A 307 40.56 80.64 -134.34
CA ASN A 307 41.02 81.52 -135.41
C ASN A 307 41.16 80.77 -136.74
N ARG A 308 40.02 80.59 -137.45
CA ARG A 308 39.93 79.88 -138.74
C ARG A 308 40.80 80.49 -139.84
N GLN A 309 41.10 81.79 -139.79
CA GLN A 309 41.86 82.50 -140.83
C GLN A 309 43.36 82.15 -140.89
N THR A 310 43.94 81.60 -139.81
CA THR A 310 45.34 81.12 -139.78
C THR A 310 45.49 79.61 -139.97
N ILE A 311 44.45 78.83 -139.65
CA ILE A 311 44.51 77.35 -139.68
C ILE A 311 44.14 76.79 -141.06
N ASP A 312 43.20 77.41 -141.77
CA ASP A 312 42.81 76.98 -143.12
C ASP A 312 43.91 77.14 -144.20
N PRO A 313 44.74 78.20 -144.23
CA PRO A 313 45.86 78.26 -145.18
C PRO A 313 46.96 77.24 -144.85
N LEU A 314 47.25 76.97 -143.57
CA LEU A 314 48.23 75.94 -143.16
C LEU A 314 47.77 74.52 -143.52
N LEU A 315 46.47 74.21 -143.37
CA LEU A 315 45.90 72.92 -143.79
C LEU A 315 45.90 72.75 -145.33
N ASN A 316 45.70 73.83 -146.09
CA ASN A 316 45.81 73.80 -147.55
C ASN A 316 47.25 73.71 -148.04
N GLN A 317 48.21 74.31 -147.33
CA GLN A 317 49.64 74.22 -147.64
C GLN A 317 50.20 72.81 -147.38
N ILE A 318 49.76 72.15 -146.30
CA ILE A 318 50.08 70.74 -146.02
C ILE A 318 49.47 69.81 -147.07
N ARG A 319 48.23 70.08 -147.55
CA ARG A 319 47.61 69.31 -148.63
C ARG A 319 48.33 69.49 -149.98
N GLN A 320 48.78 70.71 -150.30
CA GLN A 320 49.58 70.96 -151.50
C GLN A 320 50.97 70.32 -151.43
N GLN A 321 51.63 70.33 -150.27
CA GLN A 321 52.90 69.64 -150.07
C GLN A 321 52.77 68.12 -150.15
N LEU A 322 51.69 67.54 -149.64
CA LEU A 322 51.40 66.11 -149.80
C LEU A 322 51.12 65.73 -151.26
N GLN A 323 50.39 66.55 -152.02
CA GLN A 323 50.20 66.33 -153.46
C GLN A 323 51.49 66.51 -154.28
N GLN A 324 52.37 67.44 -153.89
CA GLN A 324 53.69 67.59 -154.52
C GLN A 324 54.59 66.40 -154.22
N ILE A 325 54.59 65.88 -152.98
CA ILE A 325 55.33 64.67 -152.62
C ILE A 325 54.79 63.46 -153.39
N ASP A 326 53.48 63.31 -153.55
CA ASP A 326 52.90 62.22 -154.36
C ASP A 326 53.24 62.34 -155.86
N GLN A 327 53.31 63.57 -156.40
CA GLN A 327 53.76 63.81 -157.78
C GLN A 327 55.26 63.57 -157.96
N GLU A 328 56.08 63.95 -156.99
CA GLU A 328 57.52 63.67 -156.97
C GLU A 328 57.77 62.15 -156.84
N LEU A 329 56.97 61.43 -156.06
CA LEU A 329 57.02 59.96 -155.96
C LEU A 329 56.65 59.28 -157.28
N ALA A 330 55.61 59.77 -157.97
CA ALA A 330 55.21 59.27 -159.28
C ALA A 330 56.27 59.54 -160.37
N MET A 331 56.85 60.75 -160.39
CA MET A 331 57.92 61.13 -161.33
C MET A 331 59.23 60.39 -161.05
N ALA A 332 59.59 60.19 -159.77
CA ALA A 332 60.81 59.48 -159.38
C ALA A 332 60.82 58.02 -159.84
N GLN A 333 59.68 57.33 -159.90
CA GLN A 333 59.67 55.93 -160.31
C GLN A 333 59.32 55.70 -161.78
N GLN A 334 58.71 56.66 -162.46
CA GLN A 334 58.79 56.73 -163.91
C GLN A 334 60.27 56.87 -164.36
N HIS A 335 61.08 57.66 -163.64
CA HIS A 335 62.53 57.73 -163.84
C HIS A 335 63.29 56.44 -163.43
N HIS A 336 62.82 55.69 -162.43
CA HIS A 336 63.39 54.39 -162.07
C HIS A 336 63.11 53.31 -163.15
N ALA A 337 61.92 53.32 -163.75
CA ALA A 337 61.57 52.47 -164.89
C ALA A 337 62.39 52.82 -166.17
N GLU A 338 62.70 54.10 -166.38
CA GLU A 338 63.51 54.54 -167.53
C GLU A 338 65.02 54.36 -167.32
N SER A 339 65.53 54.40 -166.08
CA SER A 339 66.93 54.12 -165.76
C SER A 339 67.26 52.62 -165.80
N GLN A 340 66.31 51.72 -165.51
CA GLN A 340 66.47 50.29 -165.82
C GLN A 340 66.51 50.00 -167.33
N ARG A 341 65.88 50.84 -168.18
CA ARG A 341 66.01 50.75 -169.64
C ARG A 341 67.31 51.34 -170.21
N LYS A 342 68.08 52.10 -169.43
CA LYS A 342 69.35 52.75 -169.86
C LYS A 342 70.62 52.13 -169.25
N GLN A 343 70.50 51.06 -168.46
CA GLN A 343 71.63 50.22 -167.99
C GLN A 343 71.65 48.83 -168.65
N SER A 344 71.06 48.70 -169.83
CA SER A 344 71.67 47.89 -170.88
C SER A 344 72.63 48.81 -171.65
N PHE A 345 73.78 48.28 -172.04
CA PHE A 345 74.82 48.87 -172.90
C PHE A 345 76.01 49.54 -172.20
N ASN A 346 76.90 48.68 -171.69
CA ASN A 346 78.25 48.63 -172.26
C ASN A 346 78.83 47.20 -172.19
N PHE A 347 79.27 46.69 -173.36
CA PHE A 347 80.01 45.45 -173.66
C PHE A 347 79.31 44.09 -173.44
N SER A 348 79.59 42.99 -174.13
CA SER A 348 80.09 42.58 -175.46
C SER A 348 80.37 41.07 -175.32
N SER A 349 80.15 40.31 -176.40
CA SER A 349 80.56 38.90 -176.64
C SER A 349 79.69 37.78 -176.08
#